data_AF-A0AAV7LEV3-F1
#
_entry.id   AF-A0AAV7LEV3-F1
#
_cell.length_a   1.000
_cell.length_b   1.000
_cell.length_c   1.000
_cell.angle_alpha   90.00
_cell.angle_beta   90.00
_cell.angle_gamma   90.00
#
_symmetry.space_group_name_H-M   'P 1'
#
loop_
_entity.id
_entity.type
_entity.pdbx_description
1 polymer ?
#
loop_
_entity_poly.entity_id
_entity_poly.type
_entity_poly.pdbx_seq_one_letter_code
_entity_poly.pdbx_strand_id
1 'polypeptide(L)'
;MDPKSSLPPLMGELERVEKAVGFRIKYAKSKIVNITLPKVNQTYLEQGFPFMWALQGVTYLGLQILPMLEYTIDSNYVKLLQGAREDLIPWKKYLLSWLGRLAAVKMSQLPKLLYVMQTLPLQPLPSVIAKLRLTDDFIWGGKKVRITGKYVYLGLRTWAD
;
A
#
# COMPACT_ATOMS: atom_id res chain seq x y z
N MET A 1 22.44 -7.94 -0.12
CA MET A 1 23.31 -7.06 0.70
C MET A 1 23.09 -7.40 2.15
N ASP A 2 24.15 -7.53 2.95
CA ASP A 2 24.03 -7.77 4.39
C ASP A 2 23.85 -6.43 5.14
N PRO A 3 22.78 -6.26 5.94
CA PRO A 3 22.58 -5.06 6.74
C PRO A 3 23.71 -4.77 7.73
N LYS A 4 24.42 -5.79 8.21
CA LYS A 4 25.56 -5.60 9.12
C LYS A 4 26.71 -4.84 8.49
N SER A 5 26.95 -5.03 7.19
CA SER A 5 28.03 -4.35 6.46
C SER A 5 27.58 -3.06 5.78
N SER A 6 26.28 -2.88 5.52
CA SER A 6 25.75 -1.72 4.79
C SER A 6 25.24 -0.59 5.69
N LEU A 7 24.79 -0.88 6.92
CA LEU A 7 24.34 0.16 7.86
C LEU A 7 25.46 1.08 8.37
N PRO A 8 26.67 0.60 8.74
CA PRO A 8 27.73 1.50 9.22
C PRO A 8 28.15 2.55 8.17
N PRO A 9 28.40 2.20 6.88
CA PRO A 9 28.67 3.20 5.85
C PRO A 9 27.51 4.20 5.67
N LEU A 10 26.25 3.74 5.74
CA LEU A 10 25.09 4.61 5.65
C LEU A 10 25.08 5.66 6.78
N MET A 11 25.46 5.29 8.00
CA MET A 11 25.54 6.24 9.12
C MET A 11 26.57 7.33 8.86
N GLY A 12 27.75 6.98 8.33
CA GLY A 12 28.77 7.96 7.96
C GLY A 12 28.28 8.93 6.86
N GLU A 13 27.51 8.42 5.89
CA GLU A 13 26.90 9.24 4.85
C GLU A 13 25.80 10.16 5.39
N LEU A 14 24.97 9.67 6.32
CA LEU A 14 23.97 10.50 6.99
C LEU A 14 24.65 11.65 7.75
N GLU A 15 25.70 11.38 8.54
CA GLU A 15 26.46 12.42 9.24
C GLU A 15 27.09 13.44 8.28
N ARG A 16 27.60 12.99 7.13
CA ARG A 16 28.13 13.87 6.09
C ARG A 16 27.06 14.82 5.57
N VAL A 17 25.86 14.31 5.28
CA VAL A 17 24.72 15.11 4.83
C VAL A 17 24.25 16.06 5.92
N GLU A 18 24.16 15.60 7.17
CA GLU A 18 23.79 16.45 8.31
C GLU A 18 24.74 17.64 8.47
N LYS A 19 26.05 17.41 8.35
CA LYS A 19 27.07 18.48 8.39
C LYS A 19 26.97 19.43 7.20
N ALA A 20 26.69 18.92 6.01
CA ALA A 20 26.61 19.72 4.79
C ALA A 20 25.35 20.60 4.73
N VAL A 21 24.20 20.10 5.17
CA VAL A 21 22.90 20.78 5.06
C VAL A 21 22.50 21.50 6.36
N GLY A 22 23.10 21.14 7.50
CA GLY A 22 22.79 21.73 8.81
C GLY A 22 21.51 21.21 9.46
N PHE A 23 20.86 20.19 8.89
CA PHE A 23 19.74 19.48 9.51
C PHE A 23 20.23 18.26 10.27
N ARG A 24 19.56 17.91 11.38
CA ARG A 24 19.83 16.69 12.16
C ARG A 24 18.65 15.74 12.13
N ILE A 25 18.94 14.45 11.98
CA ILE A 25 17.99 13.37 12.03
C ILE A 25 17.53 13.17 13.48
N LYS A 26 16.22 13.10 13.67
CA LYS A 26 15.64 12.75 14.96
C LYS A 26 15.51 11.23 15.05
N TYR A 27 16.50 10.57 15.65
CA TYR A 27 16.51 9.11 15.82
C TYR A 27 15.25 8.57 16.52
N ALA A 28 14.71 9.32 17.48
CA ALA A 28 13.44 9.02 18.15
C ALA A 28 12.18 9.12 17.25
N LYS A 29 12.31 9.53 15.98
CA LYS A 29 11.24 9.47 14.97
C LYS A 29 11.57 8.55 13.81
N SER A 30 12.84 8.18 13.67
CA SER A 30 13.35 7.29 12.63
C SER A 30 13.18 5.84 13.07
N LYS A 31 12.38 5.09 12.31
CA LYS A 31 12.04 3.70 12.61
C LYS A 31 12.65 2.74 11.60
N ILE A 32 13.12 1.59 12.07
CA ILE A 32 13.53 0.46 11.25
C ILE A 32 12.48 -0.64 11.36
N VAL A 33 12.04 -1.17 10.23
CA VAL A 33 11.21 -2.38 10.14
C VAL A 33 12.06 -3.48 9.53
N ASN A 34 12.16 -4.59 10.22
CA ASN A 34 12.83 -5.78 9.70
C ASN A 34 11.85 -6.59 8.83
N ILE A 35 12.13 -6.71 7.54
CA ILE A 35 11.27 -7.46 6.59
C ILE A 35 11.79 -8.89 6.36
N THR A 36 13.10 -9.04 6.17
CA THR A 36 13.68 -10.31 5.68
C THR A 36 14.73 -10.90 6.63
N LEU A 37 15.27 -10.14 7.58
CA LEU A 37 16.39 -10.62 8.39
C LEU A 37 15.93 -11.62 9.46
N PRO A 38 16.71 -12.70 9.67
CA PRO A 38 16.51 -13.56 10.82
C PRO A 38 16.64 -12.80 12.14
N LYS A 39 15.84 -13.19 13.15
CA LYS A 39 15.83 -12.55 14.48
C LYS A 39 17.22 -12.50 15.15
N VAL A 40 18.08 -13.49 14.89
CA VAL A 40 19.45 -13.55 15.44
C VAL A 40 20.30 -12.37 14.99
N ASN A 41 20.14 -11.91 13.75
CA ASN A 41 20.87 -10.75 13.24
C ASN A 41 20.25 -9.43 13.70
N GLN A 42 18.97 -9.46 14.10
CA GLN A 42 18.23 -8.28 14.52
C GLN A 42 18.75 -7.75 15.86
N THR A 43 18.99 -8.61 16.87
CA THR A 43 19.44 -8.17 18.21
C THR A 43 20.77 -7.41 18.17
N TYR A 44 21.71 -7.83 17.33
CA TYR A 44 22.98 -7.12 17.15
C TYR A 44 22.78 -5.72 16.56
N LEU A 45 21.91 -5.60 15.56
CA LEU A 45 21.61 -4.32 14.92
C LEU A 45 20.78 -3.40 15.82
N GLU A 46 19.92 -3.98 16.66
CA GLU A 46 19.16 -3.27 17.70
C GLU A 46 20.06 -2.56 18.71
N GLN A 47 21.14 -3.22 19.11
CA GLN A 47 22.09 -2.66 20.08
C GLN A 47 23.11 -1.71 19.43
N GLY A 48 23.40 -1.90 18.13
CA GLY A 48 24.45 -1.15 17.42
C GLY A 48 24.03 0.21 16.85
N PHE A 49 22.73 0.49 16.71
CA PHE A 49 22.25 1.70 16.02
C PHE A 49 21.16 2.44 16.80
N PRO A 50 21.12 3.79 16.72
CA PRO A 50 20.23 4.61 17.54
C PRO A 50 18.77 4.67 17.05
N PHE A 51 18.42 3.96 15.98
CA PHE A 51 17.06 3.97 15.41
C PHE A 51 16.07 3.17 16.26
N MET A 52 14.79 3.56 16.21
CA MET A 52 13.74 2.79 16.87
C MET A 52 13.34 1.57 16.05
N TRP A 53 13.37 0.39 16.65
CA TRP A 53 12.95 -0.85 15.98
C TRP A 53 11.45 -1.05 16.10
N ALA A 54 10.77 -1.05 14.96
CA ALA A 54 9.32 -1.14 14.87
C ALA A 54 8.89 -2.58 14.56
N LEU A 55 8.71 -3.36 15.62
CA LEU A 55 8.30 -4.78 15.54
C LEU A 55 6.89 -4.96 14.99
N GLN A 56 6.02 -3.97 15.15
CA GLN A 56 4.64 -3.98 14.66
C GLN A 56 4.51 -3.29 13.29
N GLY A 57 5.63 -2.86 12.68
CA GLY A 57 5.64 -2.11 11.44
C GLY A 57 5.54 -0.60 11.61
N VAL A 58 5.52 0.11 10.48
CA VAL A 58 5.50 1.57 10.41
C VAL A 58 4.46 2.05 9.40
N THR A 59 3.94 3.25 9.59
CA THR A 59 3.12 3.91 8.57
C THR A 59 3.99 4.84 7.74
N TYR A 60 4.00 4.64 6.43
CA TYR A 60 4.71 5.46 5.45
C TYR A 60 3.73 5.98 4.41
N LEU A 61 3.61 7.31 4.30
CA LEU A 61 2.67 7.98 3.38
C LEU A 61 1.23 7.41 3.42
N GLY A 62 0.76 7.06 4.62
CA GLY A 62 -0.58 6.50 4.84
C GLY A 62 -0.70 4.98 4.65
N LEU A 63 0.37 4.30 4.22
CA LEU A 63 0.43 2.84 4.03
C LEU A 63 1.12 2.18 5.21
N GLN A 64 0.62 1.03 5.63
CA GLN A 64 1.23 0.23 6.68
C GLN A 64 2.29 -0.70 6.08
N ILE A 65 3.55 -0.52 6.47
CA ILE A 65 4.66 -1.43 6.15
C ILE A 65 4.88 -2.33 7.36
N LEU A 66 4.55 -3.60 7.21
CA LEU A 66 4.67 -4.62 8.26
C LEU A 66 5.91 -5.49 8.03
N PRO A 67 6.47 -6.12 9.09
CA PRO A 67 7.58 -7.05 8.96
C PRO A 67 7.31 -8.19 7.97
N MET A 68 6.07 -8.68 7.93
CA MET A 68 5.67 -9.68 6.95
C MET A 68 5.07 -8.99 5.72
N LEU A 69 5.61 -9.34 4.56
CA LEU A 69 5.25 -8.73 3.28
C LEU A 69 3.80 -9.04 2.88
N GLU A 70 3.35 -10.28 3.12
CA GLU A 70 1.97 -10.71 2.86
C GLU A 70 0.97 -9.87 3.66
N TYR A 71 1.23 -9.64 4.95
CA TYR A 71 0.39 -8.79 5.79
C TYR A 71 0.44 -7.33 5.38
N THR A 72 1.58 -6.84 4.87
CA THR A 72 1.69 -5.49 4.29
C THR A 72 0.71 -5.33 3.13
N ILE A 73 0.61 -6.32 2.23
CA ILE A 73 -0.35 -6.26 1.13
C ILE A 73 -1.78 -6.31 1.69
N ASP A 74 -2.11 -7.34 2.48
CA ASP A 74 -3.47 -7.55 2.94
C ASP A 74 -4.01 -6.36 3.76
N SER A 75 -3.23 -5.84 4.71
CA SER A 75 -3.65 -4.72 5.55
C SER A 75 -4.01 -3.46 4.75
N ASN A 76 -3.24 -3.13 3.73
CA ASN A 76 -3.47 -1.93 2.92
C ASN A 76 -4.61 -2.12 1.92
N TYR A 77 -4.61 -3.22 1.16
CA TYR A 77 -5.61 -3.43 0.12
C TYR A 77 -6.99 -3.78 0.68
N VAL A 78 -7.08 -4.57 1.76
CA VAL A 78 -8.37 -4.89 2.38
C VAL A 78 -9.01 -3.64 2.96
N LYS A 79 -8.24 -2.82 3.67
CA LYS A 79 -8.72 -1.54 4.22
C LYS A 79 -9.18 -0.59 3.11
N LEU A 80 -8.41 -0.50 2.02
CA LEU A 80 -8.78 0.32 0.86
C LEU A 80 -10.13 -0.12 0.26
N LEU A 81 -10.32 -1.42 0.04
CA LEU A 81 -11.53 -1.94 -0.59
C LEU A 81 -12.75 -1.86 0.33
N GLN A 82 -12.56 -1.98 1.65
CA GLN A 82 -13.62 -1.72 2.61
C GLN A 82 -14.05 -0.24 2.58
N GLY A 83 -13.09 0.68 2.62
CA GLY A 83 -13.36 2.11 2.48
C GLY A 83 -14.05 2.43 1.15
N ALA A 84 -13.63 1.80 0.05
CA ALA A 84 -14.28 1.94 -1.26
C ALA A 84 -15.75 1.51 -1.23
N ARG A 85 -16.06 0.39 -0.55
CA ARG A 85 -17.44 -0.09 -0.39
C ARG A 85 -18.27 0.92 0.40
N GLU A 86 -17.74 1.39 1.52
CA GLU A 86 -18.41 2.36 2.40
C GLU A 86 -18.65 3.69 1.67
N ASP A 87 -17.64 4.18 0.94
CA ASP A 87 -17.71 5.37 0.08
C ASP A 87 -18.83 5.25 -0.95
N LEU A 88 -19.09 4.06 -1.51
CA LEU A 88 -20.13 3.87 -2.54
C LEU A 88 -21.55 3.75 -1.98
N ILE A 89 -21.73 3.50 -0.68
CA ILE A 89 -23.07 3.35 -0.07
C ILE A 89 -23.92 4.62 -0.24
N PRO A 90 -23.43 5.84 0.11
CA PRO A 90 -24.19 7.06 -0.13
C PRO A 90 -24.45 7.31 -1.62
N TRP A 91 -23.51 6.93 -2.49
CA TRP A 91 -23.61 7.19 -3.93
C TRP A 91 -24.72 6.38 -4.59
N LYS A 92 -25.13 5.24 -4.00
CA LYS A 92 -26.29 4.46 -4.46
C LYS A 92 -27.60 5.26 -4.44
N LYS A 93 -27.69 6.31 -3.63
CA LYS A 93 -28.88 7.16 -3.54
C LYS A 93 -29.06 8.06 -4.76
N TYR A 94 -27.99 8.34 -5.50
CA TYR A 94 -28.07 9.19 -6.69
C TYR A 94 -28.51 8.39 -7.92
N LEU A 95 -29.39 9.00 -8.73
CA LEU A 95 -29.85 8.45 -10.00
C LEU A 95 -28.79 8.67 -11.09
N LEU A 96 -27.67 7.97 -10.98
CA LEU A 96 -26.62 7.97 -11.98
C LEU A 96 -26.92 6.95 -13.09
N SER A 97 -26.66 7.33 -14.33
CA SER A 97 -26.65 6.40 -15.47
C SER A 97 -25.57 5.32 -15.27
N TRP A 98 -25.66 4.20 -16.00
CA TRP A 98 -24.64 3.14 -15.93
C TRP A 98 -23.22 3.68 -16.22
N LEU A 99 -23.08 4.52 -17.25
CA LEU A 99 -21.81 5.20 -17.56
C LEU A 99 -21.39 6.18 -16.45
N GLY A 100 -22.34 6.91 -15.87
CA GLY A 100 -22.07 7.83 -14.75
C GLY A 100 -21.54 7.10 -13.52
N ARG A 101 -22.08 5.92 -13.21
CA ARG A 101 -21.59 5.08 -12.09
C ARG A 101 -20.20 4.52 -12.37
N LEU A 102 -19.95 4.06 -13.60
CA LEU A 102 -18.63 3.61 -14.00
C LEU A 102 -17.60 4.74 -13.91
N ALA A 103 -17.93 5.94 -14.38
CA ALA A 103 -17.08 7.12 -14.27
C ALA A 103 -16.83 7.50 -12.80
N ALA A 104 -17.85 7.45 -11.95
CA ALA A 104 -17.70 7.71 -10.51
C ALA A 104 -16.73 6.73 -9.83
N VAL A 105 -16.82 5.43 -10.13
CA VAL A 105 -15.88 4.42 -9.62
C VAL A 105 -14.46 4.68 -10.15
N LYS A 106 -14.32 4.97 -11.45
CA LYS A 106 -13.05 5.30 -12.08
C LYS A 106 -12.41 6.59 -11.53
N MET A 107 -13.17 7.59 -11.12
CA MET A 107 -12.62 8.82 -10.60
C MET A 107 -12.30 8.74 -9.10
N SER A 108 -13.09 8.00 -8.32
CA SER A 108 -12.94 7.96 -6.86
C SER A 108 -12.05 6.83 -6.36
N GLN A 109 -12.20 5.61 -6.92
CA GLN A 109 -11.59 4.40 -6.37
C GLN A 109 -10.32 3.99 -7.12
N LEU A 110 -10.31 4.14 -8.45
CA LEU A 110 -9.17 3.78 -9.28
C LEU A 110 -7.88 4.53 -8.89
N PRO A 111 -7.88 5.85 -8.62
CA PRO A 111 -6.65 6.54 -8.22
C PRO A 111 -6.09 6.04 -6.89
N LYS A 112 -6.97 5.74 -5.93
CA LYS A 112 -6.56 5.19 -4.63
C LYS A 112 -5.95 3.80 -4.77
N LEU A 113 -6.53 2.95 -5.61
CA LEU A 113 -5.98 1.62 -5.91
C LEU A 113 -4.63 1.72 -6.62
N LEU A 114 -4.54 2.59 -7.63
CA LEU A 114 -3.32 2.79 -8.40
C LEU A 114 -2.18 3.30 -7.51
N TYR A 115 -2.47 4.21 -6.57
CA TYR A 115 -1.50 4.66 -5.58
C TYR A 115 -0.90 3.51 -4.78
N VAL A 116 -1.72 2.61 -4.24
CA VAL A 116 -1.24 1.44 -3.49
C VAL A 116 -0.43 0.49 -4.38
N MET A 117 -0.88 0.26 -5.62
CA MET A 117 -0.19 -0.60 -6.59
C MET A 117 1.17 -0.05 -7.04
N GLN A 118 1.31 1.27 -7.16
CA GLN A 118 2.56 1.91 -7.58
C GLN A 118 3.56 2.08 -6.44
N THR A 119 3.07 2.23 -5.21
CA THR A 119 3.92 2.48 -4.03
C THR A 119 4.42 1.20 -3.38
N LEU A 120 3.61 0.14 -3.38
CA LEU A 120 4.05 -1.17 -2.93
C LEU A 120 4.69 -1.91 -4.10
N PRO A 121 5.96 -2.36 -3.99
CA PRO A 121 6.66 -3.05 -5.08
C PRO A 121 6.20 -4.51 -5.23
N LEU A 122 4.90 -4.77 -5.08
CA LEU A 122 4.31 -6.10 -4.97
C LEU A 122 3.08 -6.19 -5.85
N GLN A 123 2.95 -7.32 -6.55
CA GLN A 123 1.78 -7.56 -7.37
C GLN A 123 0.53 -7.64 -6.48
N PRO A 124 -0.62 -7.08 -6.92
CA PRO A 124 -1.86 -7.21 -6.18
C PRO A 124 -2.28 -8.69 -6.11
N LEU A 125 -2.62 -9.17 -4.91
CA LEU A 125 -3.10 -10.54 -4.75
C LEU A 125 -4.39 -10.75 -5.57
N PRO A 126 -4.63 -11.97 -6.09
CA PRO A 126 -5.91 -12.32 -6.74
C PRO A 126 -7.14 -12.02 -5.87
N SER A 127 -6.98 -12.08 -4.54
CA SER A 127 -8.02 -11.73 -3.55
C SER A 127 -8.46 -10.26 -3.65
N VAL A 128 -7.55 -9.34 -3.97
CA VAL A 128 -7.82 -7.91 -4.19
C VAL A 128 -8.66 -7.73 -5.44
N ILE A 129 -8.28 -8.41 -6.52
CA ILE A 129 -9.00 -8.36 -7.81
C ILE A 129 -10.41 -8.95 -7.67
N ALA A 130 -10.56 -10.04 -6.92
CA ALA A 130 -11.87 -10.61 -6.62
C ALA A 130 -12.76 -9.64 -5.85
N LYS A 131 -12.21 -8.93 -4.86
CA LYS A 131 -12.94 -7.96 -4.05
C LYS A 131 -13.28 -6.67 -4.81
N LEU A 132 -12.56 -6.31 -5.89
CA LEU A 132 -12.97 -5.21 -6.78
C LEU A 132 -14.34 -5.46 -7.43
N ARG A 133 -14.73 -6.73 -7.61
CA ARG A 133 -16.07 -7.08 -8.11
C ARG A 133 -17.21 -6.66 -7.18
N LEU A 134 -16.93 -6.32 -5.92
CA LEU A 134 -17.93 -5.71 -5.03
C LEU A 134 -18.45 -4.36 -5.55
N THR A 135 -17.70 -3.71 -6.45
CA THR A 135 -18.15 -2.49 -7.13
C THR A 135 -19.12 -2.77 -8.29
N ASP A 136 -19.23 -4.01 -8.76
CA ASP A 136 -20.16 -4.40 -9.84
C ASP A 136 -21.62 -4.13 -9.41
N ASP A 137 -21.97 -4.44 -8.17
CA ASP A 137 -23.31 -4.18 -7.63
C ASP A 137 -23.71 -2.70 -7.73
N PHE A 138 -22.74 -1.80 -7.50
CA PHE A 138 -22.94 -0.37 -7.65
C PHE A 138 -23.09 0.01 -9.13
N ILE A 139 -22.15 -0.43 -9.98
CA ILE A 139 -22.13 -0.13 -11.42
C ILE A 139 -23.44 -0.56 -12.08
N TRP A 140 -23.92 -1.77 -11.79
CA TRP A 140 -25.14 -2.35 -12.38
C TRP A 140 -26.42 -1.98 -11.62
N GLY A 141 -26.33 -1.42 -10.42
CA GLY A 141 -27.49 -1.03 -9.62
C GLY A 141 -28.33 -2.22 -9.18
N GLY A 142 -27.69 -3.32 -8.78
CA GLY A 142 -28.36 -4.56 -8.43
C GLY A 142 -28.94 -5.34 -9.61
N LYS A 143 -28.73 -4.89 -10.86
CA LYS A 143 -29.09 -5.67 -12.06
C LYS A 143 -28.00 -6.68 -12.37
N LYS A 144 -28.36 -7.77 -13.07
CA LYS A 144 -27.39 -8.77 -13.53
C LYS A 144 -26.34 -8.12 -14.44
N VAL A 145 -25.07 -8.44 -14.19
CA VAL A 145 -23.92 -8.01 -14.99
C VAL A 145 -24.14 -8.41 -16.45
N ARG A 146 -24.14 -7.43 -17.36
CA ARG A 146 -24.37 -7.66 -18.80
C ARG A 146 -23.10 -7.73 -19.63
N ILE A 147 -22.01 -7.19 -19.12
CA ILE A 147 -20.69 -7.15 -19.79
C ILE A 147 -19.72 -7.91 -18.90
N THR A 148 -18.96 -8.83 -19.49
CA THR A 148 -17.91 -9.56 -18.77
C THR A 148 -16.93 -8.57 -18.14
N GLY A 149 -16.64 -8.73 -16.84
CA GLY A 149 -15.75 -7.84 -16.09
C GLY A 149 -14.37 -7.62 -16.73
N LYS A 150 -13.89 -8.58 -17.54
CA LYS A 150 -12.69 -8.43 -18.38
C LYS A 150 -12.70 -7.14 -19.23
N TYR A 151 -13.86 -6.74 -19.76
CA TYR A 151 -14.02 -5.52 -20.57
C TYR A 151 -14.21 -4.25 -19.73
N VAL A 152 -14.80 -4.38 -18.54
CA VAL A 152 -15.02 -3.25 -17.62
C VAL A 152 -13.71 -2.79 -16.98
N TYR A 153 -12.84 -3.74 -16.62
CA TYR A 153 -11.56 -3.51 -15.95
C TYR A 153 -10.36 -3.64 -16.89
N LEU A 154 -10.56 -3.53 -18.21
CA LEU A 154 -9.56 -3.84 -19.23
C LEU A 154 -8.29 -2.97 -19.10
N GLY A 155 -8.42 -1.72 -18.63
CA GLY A 155 -7.28 -0.82 -18.35
C GLY A 155 -6.51 -1.13 -17.05
N LEU A 156 -7.04 -2.01 -16.18
CA LEU A 156 -6.33 -2.52 -15.00
C LEU A 156 -5.55 -3.80 -15.30
N ARG A 157 -5.91 -4.51 -16.39
CA ARG A 157 -5.30 -5.80 -16.76
C ARG A 157 -3.94 -5.66 -17.42
N THR A 158 -3.68 -4.56 -18.13
CA THR A 158 -2.42 -4.30 -18.86
C THR A 158 -1.18 -4.09 -17.96
N TRP A 159 -1.34 -4.23 -16.63
CA TRP A 159 -0.30 -4.00 -15.63
C TRP A 159 0.01 -5.26 -14.80
N ALA A 160 -0.71 -6.36 -15.07
CA ALA A 160 -0.56 -7.63 -14.35
C ALA A 160 0.12 -8.72 -15.20
N ASP A 161 0.45 -8.42 -16.45
CA ASP A 161 1.20 -9.26 -17.38
C ASP A 161 2.63 -8.71 -17.55
#